data_AF-A0A7C9B043-F1
#
_entry.id   AF-A0A7C9B043-F1
#
_cell.length_a   1.000
_cell.length_b   1.000
_cell.length_c   1.000
_cell.angle_alpha   90.00
_cell.angle_beta   90.00
_cell.angle_gamma   90.00
#
_symmetry.space_group_name_H-M   'P 1'
#
loop_
_entity.id
_entity.type
_entity.pdbx_description
1 polymer ?
#
loop_
_entity_poly.entity_id
_entity_poly.type
_entity_poly.pdbx_seq_one_letter_code
_entity_poly.pdbx_strand_id
1 'polypeptide(L)'
;LHHLCPPPLSLSTSSKMLELPNRSYADRKKSSKRAKKSQDSEDEDCKFVGNPVPAHEARRRWPHRYSSFQGKGAKKSTSPTETSVEEKLQASCHYVEAVVDGEVIHLSDDAYIKAEEGKQDYIAKIVELFETVNKEQYLTAQWFYRAEDTVIKDHGNLVDDRRVFFSEIKDDNPLGCIVRKVKIAQIGPNVNSKERRKRIESAELYCDMRYSLPYLTFANL
;
A
#
# COMPACT_ATOMS: atom_id res chain seq x y z
N LEU A 1 18.10 -53.22 -25.18
CA LEU A 1 17.36 -52.00 -25.57
C LEU A 1 15.88 -52.22 -25.33
N HIS A 2 15.40 -51.91 -24.13
CA HIS A 2 13.98 -51.71 -23.83
C HIS A 2 13.94 -50.64 -22.73
N HIS A 3 13.47 -49.44 -23.10
CA HIS A 3 13.30 -48.31 -22.19
C HIS A 3 12.06 -48.53 -21.32
N LEU A 4 12.26 -48.57 -20.00
CA LEU A 4 11.19 -48.53 -19.01
C LEU A 4 10.77 -47.07 -18.80
N CYS A 5 9.52 -46.76 -19.11
CA CYS A 5 8.88 -45.49 -18.76
C CYS A 5 8.30 -45.64 -17.33
N PRO A 6 8.53 -44.70 -16.38
CA PRO A 6 7.91 -44.77 -15.07
C PRO A 6 6.43 -44.31 -15.12
N PRO A 7 5.57 -44.79 -14.21
CA PRO A 7 4.15 -44.42 -14.18
C PRO A 7 3.96 -43.00 -13.61
N PRO A 8 2.85 -42.31 -13.93
CA PRO A 8 2.57 -40.99 -13.43
C PRO A 8 2.20 -41.04 -11.94
N LEU A 9 2.78 -40.12 -11.15
CA LEU A 9 2.41 -39.91 -9.76
C LEU A 9 1.01 -39.31 -9.69
N SER A 10 0.12 -39.97 -8.93
CA SER A 10 -1.22 -39.47 -8.64
C SER A 10 -1.13 -38.23 -7.74
N LEU A 11 -1.53 -37.08 -8.30
CA LEU A 11 -1.76 -35.86 -7.53
C LEU A 11 -3.02 -36.07 -6.68
N SER A 12 -2.83 -36.30 -5.38
CA SER A 12 -3.89 -36.13 -4.39
C SER A 12 -4.16 -34.63 -4.25
N THR A 13 -5.23 -34.18 -4.89
CA THR A 13 -5.77 -32.83 -4.75
C THR A 13 -6.36 -32.68 -3.34
N SER A 14 -5.57 -32.13 -2.42
CA SER A 14 -6.11 -31.44 -1.25
C SER A 14 -5.70 -29.98 -1.33
N SER A 15 -6.31 -29.27 -2.28
CA SER A 15 -6.24 -27.81 -2.34
C SER A 15 -7.18 -27.26 -1.29
N LYS A 16 -6.72 -27.22 -0.04
CA LYS A 16 -7.23 -26.21 0.90
C LYS A 16 -6.52 -24.92 0.52
N MET A 17 -7.19 -24.11 -0.29
CA MET A 17 -6.87 -22.69 -0.45
C MET A 17 -6.67 -22.13 0.96
N LEU A 18 -5.42 -21.84 1.32
CA LEU A 18 -5.12 -21.10 2.53
C LEU A 18 -5.78 -19.74 2.34
N GLU A 19 -6.88 -19.50 3.04
CA GLU A 19 -7.42 -18.16 3.23
C GLU A 19 -6.30 -17.32 3.85
N LEU A 20 -5.59 -16.57 3.01
CA LEU A 20 -4.83 -15.44 3.49
C LEU A 20 -5.83 -14.46 4.10
N PRO A 21 -5.54 -13.86 5.26
CA PRO A 21 -6.49 -13.02 5.96
C PRO A 21 -7.02 -11.95 5.01
N ASN A 22 -8.33 -11.98 4.79
CA ASN A 22 -9.08 -10.91 4.15
C ASN A 22 -8.76 -9.61 4.90
N ARG A 23 -7.91 -8.74 4.32
CA ARG A 23 -7.71 -7.39 4.84
C ARG A 23 -8.89 -6.53 4.40
N SER A 24 -10.05 -6.76 5.01
CA SER A 24 -11.12 -5.77 5.02
C SER A 24 -10.87 -4.80 6.18
N TYR A 25 -10.17 -3.70 5.93
CA TYR A 25 -10.09 -2.61 6.89
C TYR A 25 -11.34 -1.73 6.75
N ALA A 26 -12.49 -2.28 7.13
CA ALA A 26 -13.73 -1.54 7.29
C ALA A 26 -14.57 -2.12 8.43
N ASP A 27 -14.11 -1.94 9.67
CA ASP A 27 -15.02 -1.94 10.81
C ASP A 27 -14.49 -1.06 11.95
N ARG A 28 -14.70 0.24 11.80
CA ARG A 28 -14.82 1.17 12.93
C ARG A 28 -16.21 1.79 12.91
N LYS A 29 -17.19 1.08 13.48
CA LYS A 29 -18.40 1.72 14.02
C LYS A 29 -18.00 2.61 15.20
N LYS A 30 -17.72 3.89 14.96
CA LYS A 30 -17.73 4.90 16.04
C LYS A 30 -19.18 5.33 16.28
N SER A 31 -19.76 4.83 17.35
CA SER A 31 -20.97 5.40 17.94
C SER A 31 -20.64 6.83 18.43
N SER A 32 -21.33 7.81 17.87
CA SER A 32 -21.17 9.22 18.24
C SER A 32 -21.83 9.47 19.60
N LYS A 33 -21.01 9.47 20.66
CA LYS A 33 -21.34 10.18 21.90
C LYS A 33 -20.32 11.29 22.11
N ARG A 34 -20.85 12.51 22.01
CA ARG A 34 -20.18 13.80 22.20
C ARG A 34 -19.59 13.85 23.62
N ALA A 35 -18.28 13.74 23.72
CA ALA A 35 -17.52 14.10 24.92
C ALA A 35 -16.36 15.01 24.48
N LYS A 36 -16.45 16.28 24.86
CA LYS A 36 -15.35 17.24 24.80
C LYS A 36 -14.19 16.65 25.62
N LYS A 37 -13.17 16.14 24.94
CA LYS A 37 -11.87 15.84 25.54
C LYS A 37 -10.83 16.64 24.76
N SER A 38 -10.04 17.38 25.52
CA SER A 38 -9.02 18.34 25.11
C SER A 38 -8.14 17.81 23.97
N GLN A 39 -8.11 18.59 22.87
CA GLN A 39 -7.01 18.62 21.92
C GLN A 39 -5.75 18.95 22.72
N ASP A 40 -4.85 17.97 22.84
CA ASP A 40 -3.51 18.21 23.37
C ASP A 40 -2.52 17.70 22.31
N SER A 41 -2.01 18.67 21.54
CA SER A 41 -0.62 18.82 21.09
C SER A 41 0.19 17.67 20.43
N GLU A 42 -0.39 16.57 19.96
CA GLU A 42 0.41 15.51 19.27
C GLU A 42 0.40 15.56 17.71
N ASP A 43 -0.41 16.42 17.10
CA ASP A 43 -0.56 16.51 15.62
C ASP A 43 0.21 17.69 15.00
N GLU A 44 1.01 18.45 15.76
CA GLU A 44 1.79 19.58 15.21
C GLU A 44 3.01 19.13 14.38
N ASP A 45 3.41 17.87 14.50
CA ASP A 45 4.62 17.32 13.88
C ASP A 45 4.41 16.78 12.45
N CYS A 46 3.15 16.69 12.00
CA CYS A 46 2.80 16.22 10.66
C CYS A 46 2.04 17.31 9.87
N LYS A 47 2.57 17.72 8.71
CA LYS A 47 1.87 18.66 7.83
C LYS A 47 2.32 18.58 6.38
N PHE A 48 1.40 18.84 5.44
CA PHE A 48 1.79 19.10 4.06
C PHE A 48 2.57 20.40 3.93
N VAL A 49 3.53 20.43 3.01
CA VAL A 49 4.35 21.61 2.72
C VAL A 49 4.27 21.98 1.23
N GLY A 50 4.65 23.21 0.92
CA GLY A 50 4.57 23.75 -0.44
C GLY A 50 3.14 24.11 -0.89
N ASN A 51 3.04 24.46 -2.17
CA ASN A 51 1.74 24.78 -2.78
C ASN A 51 0.99 23.49 -3.12
N PRO A 52 -0.34 23.47 -2.95
CA PRO A 52 -1.15 22.35 -3.44
C PRO A 52 -0.97 22.14 -4.95
N VAL A 53 -1.03 20.88 -5.38
CA VAL A 53 -1.08 20.52 -6.80
C VAL A 53 -2.27 21.23 -7.46
N PRO A 54 -2.08 21.89 -8.62
CA PRO A 54 -3.15 22.59 -9.31
C PRO A 54 -4.39 21.70 -9.52
N ALA A 55 -5.58 22.23 -9.24
CA ALA A 55 -6.80 21.42 -9.21
C ALA A 55 -7.08 20.64 -10.50
N HIS A 56 -6.78 21.23 -11.67
CA HIS A 56 -6.95 20.55 -12.96
C HIS A 56 -6.00 19.34 -13.12
N GLU A 57 -4.77 19.47 -12.62
CA GLU A 57 -3.77 18.40 -12.62
C GLU A 57 -4.15 17.31 -11.61
N ALA A 58 -4.53 17.70 -10.40
CA ALA A 58 -4.94 16.77 -9.36
C ALA A 58 -6.14 15.93 -9.79
N ARG A 59 -7.16 16.56 -10.42
CA ARG A 59 -8.33 15.85 -10.99
C ARG A 59 -7.96 14.90 -12.13
N ARG A 60 -6.90 15.19 -12.88
CA ARG A 60 -6.41 14.31 -13.95
C ARG A 60 -5.64 13.11 -13.38
N ARG A 61 -4.79 13.32 -12.38
CA ARG A 61 -3.99 12.26 -11.75
C ARG A 61 -4.83 11.36 -10.84
N TRP A 62 -5.75 11.93 -10.07
CA TRP A 62 -6.55 11.24 -9.07
C TRP A 62 -8.05 11.51 -9.24
N PRO A 63 -8.66 11.16 -10.39
CA PRO A 63 -10.05 11.50 -10.69
C PRO A 63 -11.04 10.93 -9.65
N HIS A 64 -10.71 9.77 -9.07
CA HIS A 64 -11.52 9.08 -8.06
C HIS A 64 -11.65 9.84 -6.73
N ARG A 65 -10.76 10.80 -6.45
CA ARG A 65 -10.78 11.66 -5.25
C ARG A 65 -11.72 12.85 -5.36
N TYR A 66 -12.12 13.16 -6.59
CA TYR A 66 -12.82 14.38 -6.95
C TYR A 66 -14.15 14.07 -7.62
N SER A 67 -14.76 12.94 -7.25
CA SER A 67 -16.12 12.61 -7.68
C SER A 67 -16.96 13.84 -7.47
N SER A 68 -17.57 14.30 -8.57
CA SER A 68 -18.51 15.40 -8.51
C SER A 68 -19.49 15.06 -7.40
N PHE A 69 -19.65 15.96 -6.42
CA PHE A 69 -20.93 16.16 -5.78
C PHE A 69 -21.93 16.44 -6.91
N GLN A 70 -22.34 15.41 -7.66
CA GLN A 70 -23.51 15.49 -8.50
C GLN A 70 -24.61 15.77 -7.49
N GLY A 71 -25.08 17.01 -7.55
CA GLY A 71 -26.02 17.54 -6.60
C GLY A 71 -27.16 16.56 -6.40
N LYS A 72 -27.73 16.61 -5.20
CA LYS A 72 -29.09 16.15 -4.93
C LYS A 72 -29.99 16.58 -6.10
N GLY A 73 -30.26 15.71 -7.07
CA GLY A 73 -30.96 16.11 -8.30
C GLY A 73 -30.84 15.23 -9.55
N ALA A 74 -29.90 14.28 -9.65
CA ALA A 74 -29.87 13.34 -10.78
C ALA A 74 -30.71 12.10 -10.47
N LYS A 75 -31.73 11.85 -11.32
CA LYS A 75 -32.72 10.77 -11.22
C LYS A 75 -32.06 9.40 -10.99
N LYS A 76 -32.60 8.64 -10.03
CA LYS A 76 -32.30 7.21 -9.83
C LYS A 76 -32.56 6.43 -11.13
N SER A 77 -31.50 6.09 -11.86
CA SER A 77 -31.50 4.94 -12.75
C SER A 77 -31.18 3.71 -11.91
N THR A 78 -32.19 2.87 -11.70
CA THR A 78 -32.09 1.57 -11.03
C THR A 78 -31.26 0.62 -11.89
N SER A 79 -30.03 0.33 -11.48
CA SER A 79 -29.33 -0.91 -11.84
C SER A 79 -28.73 -1.49 -10.56
N PRO A 80 -29.13 -2.70 -10.12
CA PRO A 80 -28.51 -3.35 -8.98
C PRO A 80 -27.24 -4.03 -9.47
N THR A 81 -26.14 -3.29 -9.47
CA THR A 81 -24.82 -3.91 -9.50
C THR A 81 -24.25 -3.68 -8.12
N GLU A 82 -24.45 -4.66 -7.24
CA GLU A 82 -23.78 -4.75 -5.95
C GLU A 82 -22.28 -4.94 -6.19
N THR A 83 -21.61 -3.84 -6.49
CA THR A 83 -20.17 -3.73 -6.31
C THR A 83 -20.07 -2.83 -5.09
N SER A 84 -19.63 -3.37 -3.96
CA SER A 84 -19.37 -2.57 -2.76
C SER A 84 -18.35 -1.49 -3.14
N VAL A 85 -18.85 -0.30 -3.48
CA VAL A 85 -18.01 0.87 -3.67
C VAL A 85 -17.48 1.21 -2.29
N GLU A 86 -16.28 0.72 -1.98
CA GLU A 86 -15.49 1.24 -0.87
C GLU A 86 -15.57 2.77 -0.94
N GLU A 87 -16.10 3.40 0.10
CA GLU A 87 -16.29 4.83 0.17
C GLU A 87 -14.90 5.50 0.20
N LYS A 88 -14.32 5.73 -0.98
CA LYS A 88 -13.00 6.37 -1.10
C LYS A 88 -13.05 7.79 -0.56
N LEU A 89 -12.08 8.14 0.26
CA LEU A 89 -11.95 9.47 0.85
C LEU A 89 -11.86 10.53 -0.26
N GLN A 90 -12.74 11.53 -0.18
CA GLN A 90 -12.75 12.65 -1.12
C GLN A 90 -11.70 13.69 -0.72
N ALA A 91 -10.90 14.13 -1.70
CA ALA A 91 -9.85 15.11 -1.47
C ALA A 91 -10.35 16.54 -1.73
N SER A 92 -9.92 17.48 -0.88
CA SER A 92 -10.01 18.91 -1.16
C SER A 92 -8.86 19.35 -2.09
N CYS A 93 -7.64 18.88 -1.83
CA CYS A 93 -6.43 19.17 -2.59
C CYS A 93 -5.37 18.08 -2.39
N HIS A 94 -4.37 18.05 -3.28
CA HIS A 94 -3.22 17.15 -3.19
C HIS A 94 -1.94 17.95 -3.01
N TYR A 95 -0.91 17.31 -2.48
CA TYR A 95 0.42 17.85 -2.28
C TYR A 95 1.45 16.89 -2.88
N VAL A 96 2.70 17.36 -2.99
CA VAL A 96 3.84 16.54 -3.44
C VAL A 96 4.86 16.29 -2.34
N GLU A 97 4.69 16.94 -1.20
CA GLU A 97 5.61 16.87 -0.06
C GLU A 97 4.88 17.11 1.26
N ALA A 98 5.41 16.54 2.32
CA ALA A 98 4.96 16.70 3.70
C ALA A 98 6.18 16.75 4.63
N VAL A 99 5.99 17.27 5.84
CA VAL A 99 6.92 17.11 6.96
C VAL A 99 6.26 16.20 7.98
N VAL A 100 6.98 15.17 8.41
CA VAL A 100 6.59 14.25 9.48
C VAL A 100 7.77 14.15 10.44
N ASP A 101 7.57 14.48 11.71
CA ASP A 101 8.60 14.46 12.76
C ASP A 101 9.87 15.25 12.37
N GLY A 102 9.69 16.35 11.64
CA GLY A 102 10.77 17.20 11.14
C GLY A 102 11.47 16.69 9.87
N GLU A 103 11.14 15.50 9.36
CA GLU A 103 11.67 14.97 8.10
C GLU A 103 10.75 15.32 6.91
N VAL A 104 11.34 15.84 5.83
CA VAL A 104 10.58 16.12 4.59
C VAL A 104 10.37 14.82 3.81
N ILE A 105 9.13 14.41 3.63
CA ILE A 105 8.69 13.28 2.83
C ILE A 105 8.19 13.76 1.46
N HIS A 106 8.60 13.12 0.36
CA HIS A 106 8.12 13.43 -0.98
C HIS A 106 7.20 12.34 -1.52
N LEU A 107 6.35 12.72 -2.46
CA LEU A 107 5.60 11.78 -3.29
C LEU A 107 6.58 10.82 -3.99
N SER A 108 6.26 9.53 -3.99
CA SER A 108 7.07 8.41 -4.50
C SER A 108 8.21 7.93 -3.61
N ASP A 109 8.47 8.57 -2.47
CA ASP A 109 9.37 8.03 -1.45
C ASP A 109 8.84 6.68 -0.94
N ASP A 110 9.78 5.82 -0.56
CA ASP A 110 9.47 4.57 0.14
C ASP A 110 9.60 4.84 1.65
N ALA A 111 8.66 4.32 2.44
CA ALA A 111 8.56 4.59 3.87
C ALA A 111 8.14 3.35 4.66
N TYR A 112 8.56 3.32 5.93
CA TYR A 112 7.92 2.50 6.94
C TYR A 112 6.63 3.18 7.41
N ILE A 113 5.54 2.43 7.44
CA ILE A 113 4.22 2.87 7.90
C ILE A 113 3.88 2.08 9.17
N LYS A 114 3.48 2.80 10.21
CA LYS A 114 3.18 2.27 11.53
C LYS A 114 2.12 1.18 11.45
N ALA A 115 2.45 0.00 11.99
CA ALA A 115 1.53 -1.12 12.08
C ALA A 115 0.72 -1.09 13.39
N GLU A 116 -0.12 -2.11 13.58
CA GLU A 116 -0.81 -2.33 14.85
C GLU A 116 0.20 -2.58 15.99
N GLU A 117 -0.24 -2.35 17.22
CA GLU A 117 0.59 -2.55 18.41
C GLU A 117 1.16 -3.98 18.49
N GLY A 118 2.47 -4.08 18.70
CA GLY A 118 3.18 -5.36 18.74
C GLY A 118 3.43 -6.01 17.37
N LYS A 119 3.13 -5.31 16.26
CA LYS A 119 3.48 -5.74 14.90
C LYS A 119 4.64 -4.93 14.35
N GLN A 120 5.33 -5.53 13.38
CA GLN A 120 6.38 -4.86 12.64
C GLN A 120 5.77 -3.84 11.68
N ASP A 121 6.40 -2.67 11.56
CA ASP A 121 5.98 -1.63 10.63
C ASP A 121 5.90 -2.16 9.19
N TYR A 122 4.86 -1.71 8.49
CA TYR A 122 4.63 -1.98 7.09
C TYR A 122 5.60 -1.20 6.21
N ILE A 123 5.78 -1.64 4.97
CA ILE A 123 6.63 -0.97 4.00
C ILE A 123 5.77 -0.53 2.83
N ALA A 124 5.86 0.73 2.43
CA ALA A 124 5.05 1.26 1.35
C ALA A 124 5.82 2.24 0.47
N LYS A 125 5.38 2.34 -0.79
CA LYS A 125 5.62 3.53 -1.60
C LYS A 125 4.48 4.52 -1.38
N ILE A 126 4.80 5.78 -1.15
CA ILE A 126 3.82 6.86 -1.03
C ILE A 126 3.38 7.27 -2.44
N VAL A 127 2.12 7.02 -2.79
CA VAL A 127 1.61 7.26 -4.15
C VAL A 127 0.60 8.42 -4.24
N GLU A 128 0.07 8.88 -3.11
CA GLU A 128 -0.76 10.08 -2.99
C GLU A 128 -0.46 10.78 -1.66
N LEU A 129 -0.50 12.11 -1.64
CA LEU A 129 -0.48 12.96 -0.45
C LEU A 129 -1.64 13.95 -0.61
N PHE A 130 -2.62 13.94 0.28
CA PHE A 130 -3.84 14.72 0.09
C PHE A 130 -4.51 15.13 1.39
N GLU A 131 -5.18 16.27 1.34
CA GLU A 131 -6.08 16.72 2.39
C GLU A 131 -7.52 16.36 2.00
N THR A 132 -8.29 15.81 2.93
CA THR A 132 -9.70 15.49 2.71
C THR A 132 -10.56 16.75 2.68
N VAL A 133 -11.82 16.61 2.24
CA VAL A 133 -12.83 17.69 2.37
C VAL A 133 -13.10 18.09 3.83
N ASN A 134 -12.78 17.22 4.78
CA ASN A 134 -12.90 17.46 6.23
C ASN A 134 -11.65 18.06 6.85
N LYS A 135 -10.65 18.45 6.05
CA LYS A 135 -9.38 19.02 6.52
C LYS A 135 -8.49 18.05 7.28
N GLU A 136 -8.62 16.76 7.01
CA GLU A 136 -7.75 15.72 7.56
C GLU A 136 -6.63 15.39 6.56
N GLN A 137 -5.44 15.07 7.04
CA GLN A 137 -4.26 14.82 6.20
C GLN A 137 -4.01 13.32 6.04
N TYR A 138 -3.95 12.86 4.79
CA TYR A 138 -3.81 11.45 4.44
C TYR A 138 -2.75 11.22 3.36
N LEU A 139 -2.26 10.00 3.32
CA LEU A 139 -1.48 9.44 2.23
C LEU A 139 -2.17 8.20 1.67
N THR A 140 -1.89 7.87 0.42
CA THR A 140 -2.13 6.52 -0.10
C THR A 140 -0.82 5.77 -0.16
N ALA A 141 -0.77 4.64 0.54
CA ALA A 141 0.38 3.74 0.59
C ALA A 141 0.16 2.61 -0.41
N GLN A 142 1.15 2.33 -1.25
CA GLN A 142 1.19 1.12 -2.08
C GLN A 142 2.17 0.12 -1.47
N TRP A 143 1.66 -1.05 -1.09
CA TRP A 143 2.35 -1.92 -0.16
C TRP A 143 3.46 -2.77 -0.80
N PHE A 144 4.53 -2.94 -0.04
CA PHE A 144 5.49 -4.01 -0.21
C PHE A 144 5.20 -5.12 0.81
N TYR A 145 5.38 -6.37 0.38
CA TYR A 145 5.25 -7.56 1.22
C TYR A 145 6.64 -8.10 1.57
N ARG A 146 6.84 -8.51 2.82
CA ARG A 146 7.94 -9.40 3.19
C ARG A 146 7.58 -10.84 2.86
N ALA A 147 8.54 -11.77 2.91
CA ALA A 147 8.24 -13.18 2.64
C ALA A 147 7.18 -13.74 3.61
N GLU A 148 7.25 -13.32 4.87
CA GLU A 148 6.35 -13.68 5.97
C GLU A 148 4.91 -13.23 5.73
N ASP A 149 4.70 -12.19 4.91
CA ASP A 149 3.38 -11.63 4.60
C ASP A 149 2.70 -12.33 3.41
N THR A 150 3.39 -13.28 2.76
CA THR A 150 2.92 -13.94 1.53
C THR A 150 2.59 -15.42 1.73
N VAL A 151 2.20 -16.09 0.64
CA VAL A 151 1.97 -17.54 0.61
C VAL A 151 3.21 -18.37 0.98
N ILE A 152 4.43 -17.81 0.87
CA ILE A 152 5.68 -18.51 1.21
C ILE A 152 6.16 -18.26 2.65
N LYS A 153 5.28 -17.78 3.53
CA LYS A 153 5.60 -17.44 4.93
C LYS A 153 6.37 -18.52 5.71
N ASP A 154 6.05 -19.80 5.48
CA ASP A 154 6.68 -20.94 6.19
C ASP A 154 8.10 -21.23 5.66
N HIS A 155 8.52 -20.52 4.62
CA HIS A 155 9.85 -20.58 4.01
C HIS A 155 10.53 -19.20 3.99
N GLY A 156 10.01 -18.21 4.74
CA GLY A 156 10.58 -16.87 4.82
C GLY A 156 12.05 -16.86 5.24
N ASN A 157 12.43 -17.80 6.13
CA ASN A 157 13.81 -18.01 6.58
C ASN A 157 14.81 -18.43 5.47
N LEU A 158 14.33 -18.78 4.27
CA LEU A 158 15.16 -19.08 3.10
C LEU A 158 15.31 -17.87 2.16
N VAL A 159 14.61 -16.77 2.45
CA VAL A 159 14.63 -15.52 1.71
C VAL A 159 15.49 -14.51 2.46
N ASP A 160 16.24 -13.66 1.75
CA ASP A 160 16.96 -12.54 2.38
C ASP A 160 15.94 -11.60 3.04
N ASP A 161 16.08 -11.33 4.35
CA ASP A 161 15.18 -10.48 5.14
C ASP A 161 15.05 -9.04 4.58
N ARG A 162 16.02 -8.60 3.76
CA ARG A 162 15.98 -7.29 3.08
C ARG A 162 15.22 -7.32 1.75
N ARG A 163 14.82 -8.50 1.27
CA ARG A 163 14.05 -8.67 0.04
C ARG A 163 12.58 -8.42 0.33
N VAL A 164 11.98 -7.55 -0.46
CA VAL A 164 10.54 -7.28 -0.42
C VAL A 164 9.91 -7.36 -1.80
N PHE A 165 8.59 -7.54 -1.84
CA PHE A 165 7.82 -7.77 -3.05
C PHE A 165 6.79 -6.65 -3.24
N PHE A 166 6.88 -5.93 -4.36
CA PHE A 166 5.97 -4.80 -4.60
C PHE A 166 4.59 -5.29 -5.03
N SER A 167 3.52 -4.74 -4.46
CA SER A 167 2.15 -5.14 -4.80
C SER A 167 1.38 -4.02 -5.50
N GLU A 168 0.21 -4.35 -6.06
CA GLU A 168 -0.75 -3.35 -6.56
C GLU A 168 -1.71 -2.85 -5.47
N ILE A 169 -1.63 -3.42 -4.26
CA ILE A 169 -2.55 -3.13 -3.17
C ILE A 169 -2.23 -1.75 -2.60
N LYS A 170 -3.28 -0.95 -2.41
CA LYS A 170 -3.21 0.43 -1.96
C LYS A 170 -4.26 0.70 -0.91
N ASP A 171 -3.88 1.40 0.15
CA ASP A 171 -4.80 1.84 1.20
C ASP A 171 -4.50 3.28 1.63
N ASP A 172 -5.54 3.96 2.10
CA ASP A 172 -5.44 5.31 2.65
C ASP A 172 -5.10 5.27 4.13
N ASN A 173 -4.13 6.06 4.54
CA ASN A 173 -3.64 6.11 5.91
C ASN A 173 -3.50 7.58 6.36
N PRO A 174 -3.76 7.90 7.64
CA PRO A 174 -3.40 9.19 8.19
C PRO A 174 -1.93 9.53 7.94
N LEU A 175 -1.62 10.81 7.71
CA LEU A 175 -0.25 11.24 7.43
C LEU A 175 0.73 10.84 8.56
N GLY A 176 0.30 10.98 9.82
CA GLY A 176 1.07 10.60 11.00
C GLY A 176 1.30 9.10 11.18
N CYS A 177 0.85 8.24 10.25
CA CYS A 177 1.25 6.84 10.22
C CYS A 177 2.64 6.62 9.60
N ILE A 178 3.24 7.61 8.94
CA ILE A 178 4.63 7.49 8.47
C ILE A 178 5.56 7.42 9.68
N VAL A 179 6.44 6.42 9.71
CA VAL A 179 7.46 6.27 10.76
C VAL A 179 8.77 6.92 10.32
N ARG A 180 9.24 6.60 9.11
CA ARG A 180 10.44 7.17 8.48
C ARG A 180 10.56 6.72 7.03
N LYS A 181 11.46 7.36 6.28
CA LYS A 181 11.87 6.84 4.96
C LYS A 181 12.66 5.54 5.06
N VAL A 182 12.59 4.77 3.98
CA VAL A 182 13.42 3.59 3.73
C VAL A 182 13.95 3.64 2.30
N LYS A 183 15.24 3.30 2.12
CA LYS A 183 15.82 3.23 0.77
C LYS A 183 15.66 1.83 0.21
N ILE A 184 14.82 1.68 -0.82
CA ILE A 184 14.57 0.41 -1.51
C ILE A 184 15.20 0.42 -2.90
N ALA A 185 16.13 -0.50 -3.16
CA ALA A 185 16.67 -0.69 -4.50
C ALA A 185 15.70 -1.49 -5.38
N GLN A 186 15.16 -0.87 -6.44
CA GLN A 186 14.40 -1.56 -7.48
C GLN A 186 15.35 -2.16 -8.52
N ILE A 187 15.24 -3.47 -8.76
CA ILE A 187 16.19 -4.23 -9.59
C ILE A 187 15.44 -4.95 -10.71
N GLY A 188 15.69 -4.51 -11.95
CA GLY A 188 15.12 -5.17 -13.12
C GLY A 188 15.73 -6.55 -13.40
N PRO A 189 15.03 -7.43 -14.12
CA PRO A 189 15.44 -8.83 -14.34
C PRO A 189 16.75 -8.97 -15.13
N ASN A 190 17.07 -7.98 -15.96
CA ASN A 190 18.25 -8.01 -16.85
C ASN A 190 19.51 -7.36 -16.25
N VAL A 191 19.49 -7.00 -14.96
CA VAL A 191 20.65 -6.42 -14.28
C VAL A 191 21.68 -7.52 -13.98
N ASN A 192 22.93 -7.34 -14.41
CA ASN A 192 23.97 -8.33 -14.16
C ASN A 192 24.30 -8.49 -12.67
N SER A 193 24.86 -9.64 -12.28
CA SER A 193 25.09 -9.99 -10.87
C SER A 193 25.96 -8.99 -10.10
N LYS A 194 26.96 -8.37 -10.76
CA LYS A 194 27.86 -7.40 -10.12
C LYS A 194 27.12 -6.10 -9.79
N GLU A 195 26.34 -5.59 -10.74
CA GLU A 195 25.50 -4.41 -10.54
C GLU A 195 24.38 -4.67 -9.54
N ARG A 196 23.74 -5.85 -9.61
CA ARG A 196 22.71 -6.27 -8.66
C ARG A 196 23.25 -6.20 -7.23
N ARG A 197 24.41 -6.82 -6.98
CA ARG A 197 25.06 -6.78 -5.67
C ARG A 197 25.33 -5.34 -5.20
N LYS A 198 25.92 -4.51 -6.06
CA LYS A 198 26.21 -3.10 -5.73
C LYS A 198 24.95 -2.31 -5.34
N ARG A 199 23.83 -2.51 -6.05
CA ARG A 199 22.55 -1.85 -5.73
C ARG A 199 22.02 -2.29 -4.37
N ILE A 200 22.04 -3.60 -4.12
CA ILE A 200 21.60 -4.21 -2.85
C ILE A 200 22.45 -3.75 -1.66
N GLU A 201 23.76 -3.60 -1.84
CA GLU A 201 24.66 -3.11 -0.78
C GLU A 201 24.46 -1.63 -0.47
N SER A 202 23.92 -0.85 -1.42
CA SER A 202 23.71 0.59 -1.28
C SER A 202 22.35 0.98 -0.67
N ALA A 203 21.50 0.00 -0.35
CA ALA A 203 20.11 0.19 0.08
C ALA A 203 19.80 -0.62 1.34
N GLU A 204 18.76 -0.20 2.06
CA GLU A 204 18.28 -0.89 3.26
C GLU A 204 17.50 -2.15 2.87
N LEU A 205 16.66 -2.02 1.83
CA LEU A 205 15.88 -3.12 1.25
C LEU A 205 16.11 -3.18 -0.26
N TYR A 206 15.67 -4.27 -0.88
CA TYR A 206 15.60 -4.37 -2.33
C TYR A 206 14.35 -5.10 -2.79
N CYS A 207 13.92 -4.78 -3.99
CA CYS A 207 12.77 -5.35 -4.66
C CYS A 207 13.16 -5.70 -6.09
N ASP A 208 13.00 -6.97 -6.46
CA ASP A 208 13.25 -7.49 -7.81
C ASP A 208 12.04 -8.20 -8.42
N MET A 209 10.95 -8.31 -7.66
CA MET A 209 9.72 -8.96 -8.08
C MET A 209 8.48 -8.24 -7.53
N ARG A 210 7.36 -8.40 -8.21
CA ARG A 210 6.03 -8.06 -7.72
C ARG A 210 5.36 -9.26 -7.08
N TYR A 211 4.48 -9.00 -6.12
CA TYR A 211 3.56 -9.98 -5.56
C TYR A 211 2.11 -9.58 -5.85
N SER A 212 1.37 -10.47 -6.48
CA SER A 212 -0.04 -10.29 -6.82
C SER A 212 -0.91 -11.21 -5.98
N LEU A 213 -1.89 -10.65 -5.26
CA LEU A 213 -2.85 -11.43 -4.48
C LEU A 213 -3.73 -12.32 -5.37
N PRO A 214 -4.21 -11.85 -6.55
CA PRO A 214 -4.75 -12.76 -7.55
C PRO A 214 -3.73 -13.85 -7.89
N TYR A 215 -4.10 -15.10 -7.61
CA TYR A 215 -3.28 -16.29 -7.87
C TYR A 215 -1.93 -16.33 -7.12
N LEU A 216 -1.72 -15.49 -6.09
CA LEU A 216 -0.55 -15.51 -5.20
C LEU A 216 0.77 -15.52 -5.98
N THR A 217 0.84 -14.73 -7.04
CA THR A 217 1.89 -14.82 -8.07
C THR A 217 3.07 -13.91 -7.76
N PHE A 218 4.27 -14.45 -7.93
CA PHE A 218 5.51 -13.68 -7.99
C PHE A 218 5.91 -13.47 -9.46
N ALA A 219 6.09 -12.21 -9.87
CA ALA A 219 6.46 -11.86 -11.25
C ALA A 219 7.64 -10.88 -11.27
N ASN A 220 8.41 -10.86 -12.37
CA ASN A 220 9.45 -9.85 -12.54
C ASN A 220 8.84 -8.44 -12.59
N LEU A 221 9.60 -7.44 -12.12
CA LEU A 221 9.21 -6.03 -12.12
C LEU A 221 8.91 -5.46 -13.50
#